data_AF-A0A4Q3MJE8-F1
#
_entry.id   AF-A0A4Q3MJE8-F1
#
_cell.length_a   1.000
_cell.length_b   1.000
_cell.length_c   1.000
_cell.angle_alpha   90.00
_cell.angle_beta   90.00
_cell.angle_gamma   90.00
#
_symmetry.space_group_name_H-M   'P 1'
#
loop_
_entity.id
_entity.type
_entity.pdbx_description
1 polymer ?
#
loop_
_entity_poly.entity_id
_entity_poly.type
_entity_poly.pdbx_seq_one_letter_code
_entity_poly.pdbx_strand_id
1 'polypeptide(L)' 'MPFSLLTDPGDRARADGALQAAWAHLQLAMSERLGERERTKLAHIIAALVTVAEDEDDLRRRAIERYQMGRAIWGG' A
#
# COMPACT_ATOMS: atom_id res chain seq x y z
N MET A 1 1.21 10.29 -8.24
CA MET A 1 1.37 8.91 -7.72
C MET A 1 2.85 8.65 -7.49
N PRO A 2 3.27 8.01 -6.37
CA PRO A 2 4.68 7.86 -5.98
C PRO A 2 5.48 6.86 -6.82
N PHE A 3 4.81 5.94 -7.53
CA PHE A 3 5.47 4.89 -8.32
C PHE A 3 6.23 5.39 -9.55
N SER A 4 5.98 6.62 -9.98
CA SER A 4 6.75 7.26 -11.06
C SER A 4 8.24 7.43 -10.71
N LEU A 5 8.59 7.37 -9.42
CA LEU A 5 9.97 7.42 -8.93
C LEU A 5 10.68 6.04 -9.01
N LEU A 6 9.95 4.95 -9.24
CA LEU A 6 10.54 3.62 -9.40
C LEU A 6 11.16 3.52 -10.79
N THR A 7 12.48 3.36 -10.84
CA THR A 7 13.26 3.24 -12.07
C THR A 7 13.23 1.84 -12.65
N ASP A 8 13.05 0.82 -11.82
CA ASP A 8 12.88 -0.56 -12.26
C ASP A 8 11.42 -0.84 -12.67
N PRO A 9 11.17 -1.34 -13.89
CA PRO A 9 9.83 -1.63 -14.35
C PRO A 9 9.18 -2.81 -13.62
N GLY A 10 9.97 -3.77 -13.13
CA GLY A 10 9.50 -4.87 -12.30
C GLY A 10 9.01 -4.40 -10.94
N ASP A 11 9.77 -3.53 -10.28
CA ASP A 11 9.37 -2.90 -9.02
C ASP A 11 8.10 -2.07 -9.19
N ARG A 12 7.98 -1.36 -10.33
CA ARG A 12 6.76 -0.60 -10.64
C ARG A 12 5.54 -1.51 -10.81
N ALA A 13 5.69 -2.62 -11.53
CA ALA A 13 4.60 -3.58 -11.72
C ALA A 13 4.17 -4.21 -10.38
N ARG A 14 5.12 -4.63 -9.55
CA ARG A 14 4.85 -5.18 -8.22
C ARG A 14 4.18 -4.16 -7.30
N ALA A 15 4.64 -2.91 -7.32
CA ALA A 15 4.05 -1.84 -6.51
C ALA A 15 2.61 -1.54 -6.93
N ASP A 16 2.31 -1.56 -8.24
CA ASP A 16 0.94 -1.35 -8.72
C ASP A 16 0.02 -2.52 -8.37
N GLY A 17 0.48 -3.77 -8.59
CA GLY A 17 -0.24 -4.98 -8.20
C GLY A 17 -0.54 -5.03 -6.70
N ALA A 18 0.48 -4.80 -5.88
CA ALA A 18 0.35 -4.73 -4.42
C ALA A 18 -0.63 -3.63 -3.99
N LEU A 19 -0.62 -2.45 -4.65
CA LEU A 19 -1.54 -1.36 -4.33
C LEU A 19 -2.98 -1.73 -4.62
N GLN A 20 -3.24 -2.30 -5.80
CA GLN A 20 -4.58 -2.71 -6.18
C GLN A 20 -5.12 -3.77 -5.23
N ALA A 21 -4.32 -4.80 -4.93
CA ALA A 21 -4.71 -5.87 -4.02
C ALA A 21 -4.92 -5.39 -2.58
N ALA A 22 -3.99 -4.59 -2.04
CA ALA A 22 -4.11 -4.04 -0.69
C ALA A 22 -5.30 -3.09 -0.57
N TRP A 23 -5.54 -2.26 -1.59
CA TRP A 23 -6.67 -1.33 -1.60
C TRP A 23 -8.02 -2.06 -1.63
N ALA A 24 -8.15 -3.08 -2.49
CA ALA A 24 -9.35 -3.91 -2.53
C ALA A 24 -9.61 -4.60 -1.18
N HIS A 25 -8.56 -5.14 -0.54
CA HIS A 25 -8.67 -5.74 0.78
C HIS A 25 -9.17 -4.74 1.84
N LEU A 26 -8.59 -3.53 1.88
CA LEU A 26 -9.00 -2.51 2.84
C LEU A 26 -10.44 -2.01 2.60
N GLN A 27 -10.85 -1.86 1.34
CA GLN A 27 -12.24 -1.48 1.02
C GLN A 27 -13.26 -2.55 1.45
N LEU A 28 -12.89 -3.83 1.41
CA LEU A 28 -13.74 -4.93 1.90
C LEU A 28 -13.73 -5.03 3.43
N ALA A 29 -12.57 -4.83 4.06
CA ALA A 29 -12.40 -4.96 5.49
C ALA A 29 -12.98 -3.76 6.28
N MET A 30 -13.07 -2.59 5.66
CA MET A 30 -13.52 -1.37 6.32
C MET A 30 -14.91 -0.96 5.84
N SER A 31 -15.84 -0.80 6.79
CA SER A 31 -17.15 -0.21 6.49
C SER A 31 -17.10 1.29 6.17
N GLU A 32 -15.98 1.95 6.49
CA GLU A 32 -15.75 3.35 6.16
C GLU A 32 -15.42 3.49 4.67
N ARG A 33 -16.02 4.50 4.03
CA ARG A 33 -15.75 4.81 2.62
C ARG A 33 -14.33 5.41 2.49
N LEU A 34 -13.37 4.55 2.19
CA LEU A 34 -11.99 4.93 1.92
C LEU A 34 -11.91 5.77 0.63
N GLY A 35 -11.19 6.90 0.68
CA GLY A 35 -11.07 7.84 -0.43
C GLY A 35 -9.69 7.84 -1.09
N GLU A 36 -9.52 8.72 -2.07
CA GLU A 36 -8.26 8.87 -2.81
C GLU A 36 -7.08 9.26 -1.89
N ARG A 37 -7.36 9.93 -0.76
CA ARG A 37 -6.34 10.30 0.22
C ARG A 37 -5.73 9.06 0.88
N GLU A 38 -6.56 8.11 1.29
CA GLU A 38 -6.19 6.84 1.90
C GLU A 38 -5.44 5.97 0.89
N ARG A 39 -5.92 5.95 -0.36
CA ARG A 39 -5.23 5.26 -1.46
C ARG A 39 -3.85 5.83 -1.71
N THR A 40 -3.72 7.16 -1.69
CA THR A 40 -2.42 7.85 -1.84
C THR A 40 -1.47 7.54 -0.68
N LYS A 41 -1.98 7.47 0.56
CA LYS A 41 -1.16 7.06 1.73
C LYS A 41 -0.65 5.63 1.56
N LEU A 42 -1.53 4.71 1.16
CA LEU A 42 -1.17 3.32 0.90
C LEU A 42 -0.10 3.21 -0.21
N ALA A 43 -0.25 3.98 -1.29
CA ALA A 43 0.75 4.02 -2.36
C ALA A 43 2.13 4.49 -1.87
N HIS A 44 2.19 5.46 -0.95
CA HIS A 44 3.47 5.89 -0.36
C HIS A 44 4.09 4.79 0.52
N ILE A 45 3.28 4.08 1.30
CA ILE A 45 3.74 2.95 2.11
C ILE A 45 4.33 1.87 1.20
N ILE A 46 3.65 1.52 0.11
CA ILE A 46 4.12 0.52 -0.85
C ILE A 46 5.42 0.97 -1.52
N ALA A 47 5.51 2.23 -1.96
CA ALA A 47 6.74 2.76 -2.56
C ALA A 47 7.93 2.71 -1.59
N ALA A 48 7.69 2.87 -0.28
CA ALA A 48 8.74 2.77 0.73
C ALA A 48 9.14 1.31 1.06
N LEU A 49 8.27 0.34 0.79
CA LEU A 49 8.47 -1.07 1.12
C LEU A 49 8.92 -1.91 -0.08
N VAL A 50 8.75 -1.44 -1.31
CA VAL A 50 9.04 -2.20 -2.53
C VAL A 50 10.48 -2.71 -2.60
N THR A 51 11.44 -1.98 -2.04
CA THR A 51 12.86 -2.39 -2.02
C THR A 51 13.22 -3.33 -0.87
N VAL A 52 12.32 -3.51 0.10
CA VAL A 52 12.53 -4.32 1.30
C VAL A 52 11.71 -5.61 1.27
N ALA A 53 10.61 -5.62 0.52
CA ALA A 53 9.76 -6.79 0.35
C ALA A 53 10.41 -7.82 -0.57
N GLU A 54 10.28 -9.09 -0.22
CA GLU A 54 10.84 -10.21 -1.00
C GLU A 54 10.05 -10.43 -2.30
N ASP A 55 8.73 -10.27 -2.23
CA ASP A 55 7.80 -10.45 -3.34
C ASP A 55 6.55 -9.54 -3.21
N GLU A 56 5.64 -9.63 -4.18
CA GLU A 56 4.42 -8.81 -4.23
C GLU A 56 3.45 -9.11 -3.08
N ASP A 57 3.34 -10.37 -2.65
CA ASP A 57 2.45 -10.79 -1.56
C ASP A 57 2.96 -10.30 -0.21
N ASP A 58 4.27 -10.38 0.04
CA ASP A 58 4.92 -9.80 1.22
C ASP A 58 4.76 -8.26 1.23
N LEU A 59 4.97 -7.62 0.08
CA LEU A 59 4.78 -6.17 -0.08
C LEU A 59 3.34 -5.76 0.29
N ARG A 60 2.34 -6.48 -0.25
CA ARG A 60 0.93 -6.26 0.05
C ARG A 60 0.65 -6.40 1.55
N ARG A 61 1.09 -7.51 2.17
CA ARG A 61 0.85 -7.79 3.59
C ARG A 61 1.44 -6.70 4.48
N ARG A 62 2.73 -6.38 4.29
CA ARG A 62 3.43 -5.35 5.07
C ARG A 62 2.80 -3.97 4.88
N ALA A 63 2.33 -3.64 3.68
CA ALA A 63 1.68 -2.37 3.42
C ALA A 63 0.35 -2.22 4.17
N ILE A 64 -0.47 -3.28 4.21
CA ILE A 64 -1.74 -3.30 4.95
C ILE A 64 -1.46 -3.16 6.45
N GLU A 65 -0.53 -3.96 7.01
CA GLU A 65 -0.16 -3.92 8.42
C GLU A 65 0.30 -2.52 8.84
N ARG A 66 1.21 -1.92 8.05
CA ARG A 66 1.73 -0.58 8.28
C ARG A 66 0.64 0.49 8.19
N TYR A 67 -0.30 0.35 7.25
CA TYR A 67 -1.42 1.26 7.10
C TYR A 67 -2.35 1.21 8.31
N GLN A 68 -2.72 0.01 8.77
CA GLN A 68 -3.57 -0.18 9.93
C GLN A 68 -2.89 0.30 11.23
N MET A 69 -1.60 -0.02 11.42
CA MET A 69 -0.82 0.48 12.56
C MET A 69 -0.75 2.01 12.56
N GLY A 70 -0.52 2.63 11.40
CA GLY A 70 -0.54 4.08 11.24
C GLY A 70 -1.91 4.72 11.50
N ARG A 71 -3.01 3.98 11.38
CA ARG A 71 -4.34 4.45 11.81
C ARG A 71 -4.55 4.31 13.31
N ALA A 72 -4.07 3.21 13.90
CA ALA A 72 -4.20 2.95 15.34
C ALA A 72 -3.44 3.96 16.22
N ILE A 73 -2.29 4.46 15.74
CA ILE A 73 -1.46 5.42 16.50
C ILE A 73 -2.03 6.84 16.50
N TRP A 74 -2.86 7.21 15.52
CA TRP A 74 -3.40 8.57 15.35
C TRP A 74 -4.94 8.63 15.47
N GLY A 75 -5.56 7.52 15.90
CA GLY A 75 -7.01 7.37 16.07
C GLY A 75 -7.42 7.24 17.54
N GLY A 76 -6.88 8.10 18.40
CA GLY A 76 -7.26 8.28 19.81
C GLY A 76 -7.70 9.71 20.08
#